data_AF-A0A257NLA1-F1
#
_entry.id   AF-A0A257NLA1-F1
#
_cell.length_a   1.000
_cell.length_b   1.000
_cell.length_c   1.000
_cell.angle_alpha   90.00
_cell.angle_beta   90.00
_cell.angle_gamma   90.00
#
_symmetry.space_group_name_H-M   'P 1'
#
loop_
_entity.id
_entity.type
_entity.pdbx_description
1 polymer ?
#
loop_
_entity_poly.entity_id
_entity_poly.type
_entity_poly.pdbx_seq_one_letter_code
_entity_poly.pdbx_strand_id
1 'polypeptide(L)'
;MKNLSAERGPALVEIPQDLWGEEVAPFDYRPPPKLRCGPDPESVRQAADLLLAAERPVIYAGQGVHWAKAWDELKRLAELLAIPVCTSLEGKSAFDETHELALGSGGLAVPATVNHFLKKADLIFGIGCSFTETPFGVAMPAGTTIIHATLDPADVNKHLECRLALIGDARLILAALIAQIGGRRGAGDADRSAVAAEIQAVEKSWLAKWLPKLTSDQEPMTPYR
;
A
#
# COMPACT_ATOMS: atom_id res chain seq x y z
N MET A 1 -6.52 -29.79 -9.34
CA MET A 1 -6.29 -28.53 -10.09
C MET A 1 -6.18 -27.41 -9.07
N LYS A 2 -4.98 -27.17 -8.51
CA LYS A 2 -4.74 -26.00 -7.64
C LYS A 2 -4.67 -24.80 -8.58
N ASN A 3 -5.74 -24.00 -8.62
CA ASN A 3 -5.67 -22.68 -9.22
C ASN A 3 -4.53 -21.92 -8.51
N LEU A 4 -3.70 -21.21 -9.27
CA LEU A 4 -2.62 -20.36 -8.73
C LEU A 4 -3.17 -19.58 -7.53
N SER A 5 -2.70 -19.93 -6.33
CA SER A 5 -3.09 -19.29 -5.09
C SER A 5 -2.76 -17.80 -5.15
N ALA A 6 -3.56 -16.98 -4.47
CA ALA A 6 -3.24 -15.58 -4.22
C ALA A 6 -1.82 -15.41 -3.64
N GLU A 7 -1.37 -16.38 -2.83
CA GLU A 7 0.00 -16.46 -2.34
C GLU A 7 0.99 -16.82 -3.45
N ARG A 8 1.92 -15.89 -3.68
CA ARG A 8 3.14 -16.12 -4.45
C ARG A 8 4.15 -16.79 -3.53
N GLY A 9 4.25 -18.11 -3.60
CA GLY A 9 5.18 -18.90 -2.81
C GLY A 9 6.02 -19.85 -3.67
N PRO A 10 7.12 -20.40 -3.12
CA PRO A 10 7.87 -21.44 -3.80
C PRO A 10 6.97 -22.67 -4.05
N ALA A 11 7.16 -23.30 -5.20
CA ALA A 11 6.54 -24.57 -5.54
C ALA A 11 7.63 -25.63 -5.71
N LEU A 12 7.42 -26.80 -5.10
CA LEU A 12 8.25 -27.99 -5.32
C LEU A 12 7.59 -28.86 -6.39
N VAL A 13 8.36 -29.23 -7.41
CA VAL A 13 7.95 -30.20 -8.43
C VAL A 13 8.93 -31.36 -8.38
N GLU A 14 8.43 -32.53 -8.02
CA GLU A 14 9.21 -33.77 -8.03
C GLU A 14 8.90 -34.55 -9.32
N ILE A 15 9.95 -34.92 -10.04
CA ILE A 15 9.86 -35.66 -11.30
C ILE A 15 10.62 -36.98 -11.13
N PRO A 16 9.93 -38.14 -11.15
CA PRO A 16 10.58 -39.45 -11.13
C PRO A 16 11.67 -39.59 -12.20
N GLN A 17 12.77 -40.28 -11.85
CA GLN A 17 13.96 -40.34 -12.71
C GLN A 17 13.68 -41.02 -14.07
N ASP A 18 12.82 -42.03 -14.06
CA ASP A 18 12.38 -42.81 -15.22
C ASP A 18 11.64 -41.95 -16.26
N LEU A 19 10.91 -40.91 -15.83
CA LEU A 19 10.14 -40.06 -16.73
C LEU A 19 10.99 -39.12 -17.61
N TRP A 20 12.28 -38.91 -17.30
CA TRP A 20 13.14 -38.00 -18.08
C TRP A 20 13.48 -38.53 -19.47
N GLY A 21 13.42 -39.85 -19.67
CA GLY A 21 13.77 -40.51 -20.93
C GLY A 21 12.55 -40.98 -21.74
N GLU A 22 11.34 -40.81 -21.23
CA GLU A 22 10.11 -41.27 -21.88
C GLU A 22 9.78 -40.40 -23.11
N GLU A 23 9.47 -41.04 -24.23
CA GLU A 23 8.97 -40.35 -25.41
C GLU A 23 7.51 -39.96 -25.20
N VAL A 24 7.23 -38.65 -25.32
CA VAL A 24 5.87 -38.12 -25.23
C VAL A 24 5.45 -37.66 -26.61
N ALA A 25 4.26 -38.09 -27.06
CA ALA A 25 3.68 -37.58 -28.29
C ALA A 25 3.59 -36.04 -28.23
N PRO A 26 3.83 -35.31 -29.33
CA PRO A 26 3.72 -33.86 -29.34
C PRO A 26 2.36 -33.40 -28.81
N PHE A 27 2.38 -32.50 -27.83
CA PHE A 27 1.17 -31.91 -27.27
C PHE A 27 1.27 -30.39 -27.25
N ASP A 28 0.16 -29.72 -27.55
CA ASP A 28 0.04 -28.25 -27.46
C ASP A 28 -0.30 -27.87 -26.01
N TYR A 29 0.74 -27.69 -25.18
CA TYR A 29 0.53 -27.22 -23.81
C TYR A 29 0.13 -25.75 -23.80
N ARG A 30 -1.04 -25.47 -23.23
CA ARG A 30 -1.52 -24.11 -22.97
C ARG A 30 -1.52 -23.86 -21.47
N PRO A 31 -0.69 -22.95 -20.96
CA PRO A 31 -0.76 -22.60 -19.54
C PRO A 31 -2.14 -22.02 -19.22
N PRO A 32 -2.67 -22.27 -18.00
CA PRO A 32 -3.94 -21.69 -17.59
C PRO A 32 -3.84 -20.15 -17.59
N PRO A 33 -4.96 -19.45 -17.86
CA PRO A 33 -4.98 -18.00 -17.81
C PRO A 33 -4.68 -17.49 -16.39
N LYS A 34 -4.01 -16.34 -16.30
CA LYS A 34 -3.83 -15.65 -15.02
C LYS A 34 -5.13 -14.95 -14.65
N LEU A 35 -5.71 -15.34 -13.52
CA LEU A 35 -6.93 -14.75 -12.99
C LEU A 35 -6.59 -13.67 -11.96
N ARG A 36 -7.45 -12.65 -11.85
CA ARG A 36 -7.45 -11.65 -10.78
C ARG A 36 -8.85 -11.58 -10.18
N CYS A 37 -8.92 -11.41 -8.87
CA CYS A 37 -10.18 -11.16 -8.16
C CYS A 37 -10.32 -9.66 -7.87
N GLY A 38 -11.53 -9.14 -8.08
CA GLY A 38 -11.90 -7.79 -7.63
C GLY A 38 -12.65 -7.86 -6.30
N PRO A 39 -12.81 -6.71 -5.61
CA PRO A 39 -13.55 -6.63 -4.36
C PRO A 39 -15.05 -6.81 -4.55
N ASP A 40 -15.72 -7.17 -3.45
CA ASP A 40 -17.17 -7.09 -3.35
C ASP A 40 -17.67 -5.63 -3.56
N PRO A 41 -18.62 -5.39 -4.49
CA PRO A 41 -19.09 -4.03 -4.78
C PRO A 41 -19.71 -3.31 -3.58
N GLU A 42 -20.36 -4.02 -2.67
CA GLU A 42 -20.96 -3.42 -1.48
C GLU A 42 -19.87 -2.97 -0.49
N SER A 43 -18.83 -3.77 -0.29
CA SER A 43 -17.63 -3.33 0.45
C SER A 43 -16.97 -2.10 -0.19
N VAL A 44 -16.89 -2.02 -1.53
CA VAL A 44 -16.39 -0.81 -2.21
C VAL A 44 -17.26 0.40 -1.90
N ARG A 45 -18.59 0.23 -1.93
CA ARG A 45 -19.55 1.29 -1.62
C ARG A 45 -19.35 1.83 -0.20
N GLN A 46 -19.19 0.94 0.77
CA GLN A 46 -18.96 1.26 2.19
C GLN A 46 -17.59 1.89 2.42
N ALA A 47 -16.53 1.39 1.79
CA ALA A 47 -15.20 1.98 1.86
C ALA A 47 -15.18 3.40 1.29
N ALA A 48 -15.88 3.63 0.18
CA ALA A 48 -16.07 4.98 -0.36
C ALA A 48 -16.85 5.89 0.59
N ASP A 49 -17.89 5.39 1.28
CA ASP A 49 -18.63 6.16 2.30
C ASP A 49 -17.68 6.59 3.44
N LEU A 50 -16.86 5.67 3.96
CA LEU A 50 -15.92 5.94 5.04
C LEU A 50 -14.80 6.91 4.61
N LEU A 51 -14.20 6.72 3.44
CA LEU A 51 -13.15 7.59 2.91
C LEU A 51 -13.65 9.02 2.67
N LEU A 52 -14.89 9.17 2.23
CA LEU A 52 -15.51 10.48 1.98
C LEU A 52 -15.89 11.21 3.27
N ALA A 53 -16.16 10.48 4.35
CA ALA A 53 -16.53 11.03 5.64
C ALA A 53 -15.32 11.35 6.55
N ALA A 54 -14.14 10.81 6.24
CA ALA A 54 -12.94 11.00 7.03
C ALA A 54 -12.42 12.45 6.94
N GLU A 55 -12.03 13.02 8.08
CA GLU A 55 -11.44 14.35 8.18
C GLU A 55 -9.92 14.32 8.00
N ARG A 56 -9.26 13.25 8.47
CA ARG A 56 -7.80 13.08 8.44
C ARG A 56 -7.42 11.67 7.97
N PRO A 57 -7.87 11.25 6.77
CA PRO A 57 -7.49 9.95 6.23
C PRO A 57 -5.99 9.89 5.93
N VAL A 58 -5.42 8.69 6.01
CA VAL A 58 -4.06 8.38 5.53
C VAL A 58 -4.11 7.09 4.71
N ILE A 59 -3.44 7.06 3.56
CA ILE A 59 -3.22 5.81 2.82
C ILE A 59 -1.92 5.17 3.32
N TYR A 60 -1.99 3.89 3.72
CA TYR A 60 -0.84 3.06 4.03
C TYR A 60 -0.65 2.02 2.92
N ALA A 61 0.27 2.28 1.99
CA ALA A 61 0.49 1.46 0.81
C ALA A 61 1.58 0.40 1.03
N GLY A 62 1.25 -0.87 0.81
CA GLY A 62 2.20 -1.99 0.91
C GLY A 62 2.70 -2.51 -0.44
N GLN A 63 3.52 -3.56 -0.37
CA GLN A 63 4.13 -4.22 -1.53
C GLN A 63 3.13 -4.79 -2.54
N GLY A 64 1.90 -5.10 -2.12
CA GLY A 64 0.83 -5.56 -3.01
C GLY A 64 0.51 -4.57 -4.13
N VAL A 65 0.77 -3.27 -3.92
CA VAL A 65 0.67 -2.25 -4.98
C VAL A 65 1.67 -2.53 -6.10
N HIS A 66 2.91 -2.91 -5.79
CA HIS A 66 3.90 -3.29 -6.79
C HIS A 66 3.50 -4.55 -7.55
N TRP A 67 2.98 -5.56 -6.85
CA TRP A 67 2.58 -6.82 -7.48
C TRP A 67 1.40 -6.65 -8.43
N ALA A 68 0.46 -5.76 -8.08
CA ALA A 68 -0.68 -5.39 -8.91
C ALA A 68 -0.31 -4.37 -10.01
N LYS A 69 0.86 -3.71 -9.87
CA LYS A 69 1.32 -2.57 -10.68
C LYS A 69 0.37 -1.38 -10.60
N ALA A 70 -0.12 -1.05 -9.40
CA ALA A 70 -1.22 -0.11 -9.18
C ALA A 70 -0.77 1.34 -8.85
N TRP A 71 0.38 1.77 -9.39
CA TRP A 71 0.98 3.07 -9.07
C TRP A 71 0.10 4.25 -9.51
N ASP A 72 -0.42 4.19 -10.73
CA ASP A 72 -1.25 5.25 -11.30
C ASP A 72 -2.59 5.36 -10.56
N GLU A 73 -3.20 4.23 -10.22
CA GLU A 73 -4.45 4.19 -9.46
C GLU A 73 -4.24 4.65 -8.01
N LEU A 74 -3.12 4.30 -7.37
CA LEU A 74 -2.79 4.80 -6.03
C LEU A 74 -2.62 6.33 -6.06
N LYS A 75 -1.85 6.84 -7.03
CA LYS A 75 -1.70 8.29 -7.25
C LYS A 75 -3.04 8.96 -7.47
N ARG A 76 -3.86 8.39 -8.36
CA ARG A 76 -5.16 8.96 -8.70
C ARG A 76 -6.09 9.06 -7.50
N LEU A 77 -6.16 8.01 -6.67
CA LEU A 77 -7.01 8.03 -5.48
C LEU A 77 -6.51 9.08 -4.46
N ALA A 78 -5.19 9.15 -4.25
CA ALA A 78 -4.58 10.14 -3.36
C ALA A 78 -4.89 11.58 -3.81
N GLU A 79 -4.74 11.89 -5.10
CA GLU A 79 -5.05 13.21 -5.66
C GLU A 79 -6.56 13.52 -5.64
N LEU A 80 -7.41 12.55 -5.96
CA LEU A 80 -8.87 12.71 -5.99
C LEU A 80 -9.45 13.12 -4.63
N LEU A 81 -8.85 12.62 -3.56
CA LEU A 81 -9.31 12.85 -2.19
C LEU A 81 -8.35 13.71 -1.36
N ALA A 82 -7.24 14.19 -1.94
CA ALA A 82 -6.16 14.90 -1.24
C ALA A 82 -5.62 14.14 -0.02
N ILE A 83 -5.52 12.81 -0.11
CA ILE A 83 -5.12 11.95 1.01
C ILE A 83 -3.60 11.77 1.00
N PRO A 84 -2.90 12.06 2.12
CA PRO A 84 -1.48 11.81 2.24
C PRO A 84 -1.16 10.31 2.27
N VAL A 85 -0.03 9.93 1.67
CA VAL A 85 0.35 8.53 1.45
C VAL A 85 1.67 8.22 2.17
N CYS A 86 1.63 7.26 3.08
CA CYS A 86 2.83 6.59 3.58
C CYS A 86 2.90 5.16 3.04
N THR A 87 4.11 4.61 2.95
CA THR A 87 4.32 3.24 2.49
C THR A 87 4.80 2.34 3.62
N SER A 88 4.57 1.04 3.53
CA SER A 88 5.35 0.08 4.31
C SER A 88 6.79 0.04 3.81
N LEU A 89 7.70 -0.53 4.59
CA LEU A 89 9.10 -0.71 4.16
C LEU A 89 9.20 -1.47 2.82
N GLU A 90 8.37 -2.51 2.65
CA GLU A 90 8.32 -3.32 1.42
C GLU A 90 7.53 -2.65 0.29
N GLY A 91 6.66 -1.69 0.63
CA GLY A 91 5.92 -0.86 -0.32
C GLY A 91 6.67 0.42 -0.69
N LYS A 92 7.92 0.61 -0.24
CA LYS A 92 8.72 1.78 -0.59
C LYS A 92 8.79 1.92 -2.12
N SER A 93 8.62 3.15 -2.61
CA SER A 93 8.49 3.47 -4.05
C SER A 93 7.16 3.05 -4.70
N ALA A 94 6.16 2.56 -3.95
CA ALA A 94 4.80 2.35 -4.49
C ALA A 94 4.09 3.68 -4.78
N PHE A 95 4.55 4.75 -4.16
CA PHE A 95 4.14 6.12 -4.41
C PHE A 95 5.39 6.96 -4.68
N ASP A 96 5.29 7.94 -5.57
CA ASP A 96 6.39 8.85 -5.87
C ASP A 96 6.77 9.64 -4.61
N GLU A 97 7.98 9.42 -4.10
CA GLU A 97 8.45 10.04 -2.86
C GLU A 97 8.71 11.55 -2.99
N THR A 98 8.72 12.07 -4.22
CA THR A 98 8.82 13.51 -4.50
C THR A 98 7.46 14.20 -4.60
N HIS A 99 6.37 13.42 -4.58
CA HIS A 99 5.02 13.95 -4.66
C HIS A 99 4.63 14.70 -3.39
N GLU A 100 3.87 15.79 -3.52
CA GLU A 100 3.52 16.66 -2.37
C GLU A 100 2.66 16.01 -1.29
N LEU A 101 2.01 14.89 -1.62
CA LEU A 101 1.24 14.03 -0.69
C LEU A 101 2.07 12.88 -0.09
N ALA A 102 3.35 12.75 -0.47
CA ALA A 102 4.19 11.68 0.04
C ALA A 102 4.63 11.98 1.49
N LEU A 103 4.37 11.03 2.38
CA LEU A 103 4.85 11.08 3.76
C LEU A 103 6.19 10.35 3.92
N GLY A 104 6.55 9.48 2.98
CA GLY A 104 7.68 8.57 3.06
C GLY A 104 7.31 7.18 3.57
N SER A 105 8.34 6.38 3.87
CA SER A 105 8.19 4.97 4.26
C SER A 105 8.18 4.80 5.78
N GLY A 106 7.21 4.01 6.27
CA GLY A 106 7.28 3.38 7.58
C GLY A 106 8.41 2.35 7.64
N GLY A 107 8.93 2.09 8.83
CA GLY A 107 10.10 1.25 9.05
C GLY A 107 10.64 1.42 10.48
N LEU A 108 11.89 1.01 10.73
CA LEU A 108 12.60 1.38 11.98
C LEU A 108 12.98 2.87 11.99
N ALA A 109 13.49 3.36 10.86
CA ALA A 109 13.84 4.76 10.67
C ALA A 109 12.65 5.48 10.00
N VAL A 110 11.73 5.97 10.83
CA VAL A 110 10.48 6.58 10.35
C VAL A 110 10.64 8.09 10.20
N PRO A 111 10.36 8.67 9.01
CA PRO A 111 10.28 10.12 8.84
C PRO A 111 9.26 10.75 9.80
N ALA A 112 9.50 11.99 10.25
CA ALA A 112 8.56 12.65 11.16
C ALA A 112 7.16 12.84 10.56
N THR A 113 7.08 13.03 9.25
CA THR A 113 5.84 13.11 8.46
C THR A 113 4.96 11.86 8.66
N VAL A 114 5.52 10.66 8.48
CA VAL A 114 4.76 9.40 8.69
C VAL A 114 4.19 9.33 10.11
N ASN A 115 5.02 9.58 11.13
CA ASN A 115 4.57 9.56 12.53
C ASN A 115 3.51 10.62 12.84
N HIS A 116 3.68 11.83 12.30
CA HIS A 116 2.79 12.96 12.52
C HIS A 116 1.39 12.70 11.97
N PHE A 117 1.32 12.21 10.73
CA PHE A 117 0.05 11.95 10.07
C PHE A 117 -0.65 10.70 10.60
N LEU A 118 0.07 9.59 10.81
CA LEU A 118 -0.55 8.38 11.38
C LEU A 118 -1.17 8.66 12.75
N LYS A 119 -0.45 9.35 13.66
CA LYS A 119 -0.97 9.65 15.01
C LYS A 119 -2.22 10.54 15.02
N LYS A 120 -2.43 11.34 13.98
CA LYS A 120 -3.58 12.25 13.85
C LYS A 120 -4.71 11.65 13.00
N ALA A 121 -4.47 10.49 12.39
CA ALA A 121 -5.42 9.89 11.48
C ALA A 121 -6.69 9.46 12.22
N ASP A 122 -7.84 9.76 11.65
CA ASP A 122 -9.13 9.21 12.07
C ASP A 122 -9.47 7.93 11.26
N LEU A 123 -8.91 7.82 10.06
CA LEU A 123 -9.01 6.68 9.18
C LEU A 123 -7.66 6.34 8.53
N ILE A 124 -7.32 5.06 8.50
CA ILE A 124 -6.18 4.54 7.74
C ILE A 124 -6.68 3.53 6.72
N PHE A 125 -6.41 3.81 5.44
CA PHE A 125 -6.67 2.90 4.34
C PHE A 125 -5.40 2.12 4.00
N GLY A 126 -5.30 0.90 4.52
CA GLY A 126 -4.24 -0.04 4.16
C GLY A 126 -4.53 -0.70 2.83
N ILE A 127 -3.63 -0.58 1.85
CA ILE A 127 -3.80 -1.17 0.52
C ILE A 127 -2.57 -1.98 0.13
N GLY A 128 -2.77 -3.27 -0.18
CA GLY A 128 -1.69 -4.17 -0.57
C GLY A 128 -0.69 -4.44 0.56
N CYS A 129 -1.11 -4.32 1.81
CA CYS A 129 -0.31 -4.60 3.00
C CYS A 129 -0.97 -5.68 3.85
N SER A 130 -0.18 -6.45 4.60
CA SER A 130 -0.70 -7.49 5.50
C SER A 130 -1.05 -6.98 6.91
N PHE A 131 -0.65 -5.75 7.26
CA PHE A 131 -0.64 -5.25 8.65
C PHE A 131 0.00 -6.21 9.67
N THR A 132 0.84 -7.14 9.20
CA THR A 132 1.56 -8.04 10.09
C THR A 132 2.53 -7.19 10.93
N GLU A 133 2.28 -7.15 12.23
CA GLU A 133 3.24 -6.59 13.19
C GLU A 133 4.60 -7.30 13.07
N THR A 134 5.64 -6.51 12.87
CA THR A 134 7.02 -6.97 12.86
C THR A 134 7.88 -5.97 13.64
N PRO A 135 9.06 -6.37 14.14
CA PRO A 135 10.00 -5.43 14.77
C PRO A 135 10.43 -4.26 13.86
N PHE A 136 10.23 -4.40 12.54
CA PHE A 136 10.62 -3.41 11.54
C PHE A 136 9.43 -2.58 11.02
N GLY A 137 8.20 -2.96 11.37
CA GLY A 137 6.99 -2.31 10.88
C GLY A 137 6.65 -1.04 11.67
N VAL A 138 5.88 -0.16 11.04
CA VAL A 138 5.25 0.96 11.76
C VAL A 138 3.95 0.47 12.39
N ALA A 139 3.78 0.70 13.70
CA ALA A 139 2.55 0.37 14.41
C ALA A 139 1.44 1.38 14.08
N MET A 140 0.24 0.89 13.82
CA MET A 140 -0.93 1.75 13.62
C MET A 140 -1.45 2.28 14.98
N PRO A 141 -1.97 3.51 15.05
CA PRO A 141 -2.48 4.06 16.30
C PRO A 141 -3.77 3.36 16.73
N ALA A 142 -3.88 3.08 18.03
CA ALA A 142 -5.10 2.54 18.63
C ALA A 142 -6.30 3.50 18.45
N GLY A 143 -7.49 2.94 18.25
CA GLY A 143 -8.73 3.71 18.10
C GLY A 143 -8.95 4.35 16.73
N THR A 144 -8.03 4.14 15.78
CA THR A 144 -8.18 4.62 14.40
C THR A 144 -9.06 3.68 13.59
N THR A 145 -9.91 4.21 12.71
CA THR A 145 -10.70 3.37 11.79
C THR A 145 -9.78 2.78 10.73
N ILE A 146 -9.71 1.45 10.64
CA ILE A 146 -8.89 0.77 9.63
C ILE A 146 -9.77 0.20 8.51
N ILE A 147 -9.48 0.57 7.26
CA ILE A 147 -9.94 -0.15 6.07
C ILE A 147 -8.77 -0.98 5.55
N HIS A 148 -8.94 -2.30 5.42
CA HIS A 148 -7.89 -3.22 5.01
C HIS A 148 -8.18 -3.82 3.64
N ALA A 149 -7.48 -3.34 2.63
CA ALA A 149 -7.51 -3.89 1.29
C ALA A 149 -6.30 -4.80 1.03
N THR A 150 -6.56 -6.11 0.90
CA THR A 150 -5.53 -7.13 0.73
C THR A 150 -5.98 -8.18 -0.29
N LEU A 151 -5.02 -8.86 -0.90
CA LEU A 151 -5.30 -9.97 -1.80
C LEU A 151 -5.62 -11.26 -1.03
N ASP A 152 -5.04 -11.43 0.17
CA ASP A 152 -5.16 -12.64 0.98
C ASP A 152 -6.12 -12.42 2.17
N PRO A 153 -7.26 -13.11 2.23
CA PRO A 153 -8.15 -13.07 3.38
C PRO A 153 -7.48 -13.42 4.72
N ALA A 154 -6.38 -14.21 4.71
CA ALA A 154 -5.65 -14.58 5.92
C ALA A 154 -4.92 -13.41 6.60
N ASP A 155 -4.73 -12.29 5.89
CA ASP A 155 -4.17 -11.07 6.49
C ASP A 155 -5.19 -10.31 7.36
N VAL A 156 -6.49 -10.49 7.09
CA VAL A 156 -7.55 -9.72 7.75
C VAL A 156 -7.63 -10.07 9.22
N ASN A 157 -7.60 -9.05 10.09
CA ASN A 157 -7.66 -9.19 11.54
C ASN A 157 -6.59 -10.13 12.13
N LYS A 158 -5.48 -10.34 11.40
CA LYS A 158 -4.37 -11.18 11.86
C LYS A 158 -3.72 -10.60 13.11
N HIS A 159 -3.25 -9.35 13.01
CA HIS A 159 -2.66 -8.60 14.14
C HIS A 159 -3.34 -7.24 14.38
N LEU A 160 -4.01 -6.69 13.36
CA LEU A 160 -4.72 -5.41 13.46
C LEU A 160 -6.17 -5.61 13.03
N GLU A 161 -7.11 -5.28 13.91
CA GLU A 161 -8.54 -5.33 13.60
C GLU A 161 -8.92 -4.22 12.61
N CYS A 162 -9.66 -4.60 11.57
CA CYS A 162 -10.19 -3.66 10.59
C CYS A 162 -11.71 -3.50 10.72
N ARG A 163 -12.18 -2.28 10.44
CA ARG A 163 -13.61 -1.95 10.38
C ARG A 163 -14.26 -2.54 9.13
N LEU A 164 -13.49 -2.60 8.04
CA LEU A 164 -13.93 -3.07 6.73
C LEU A 164 -12.74 -3.67 5.98
N ALA A 165 -12.94 -4.85 5.39
CA ALA A 165 -11.97 -5.49 4.53
C ALA A 165 -12.41 -5.44 3.06
N LEU A 166 -11.45 -5.26 2.16
CA LEU A 166 -11.62 -5.35 0.70
C LEU A 166 -10.68 -6.44 0.19
N ILE A 167 -11.24 -7.57 -0.23
CA ILE A 167 -10.45 -8.69 -0.75
C ILE A 167 -10.29 -8.57 -2.27
N GLY A 168 -9.07 -8.50 -2.77
CA GLY A 168 -8.81 -8.45 -4.21
C GLY A 168 -7.45 -7.90 -4.62
N ASP A 169 -7.20 -7.91 -5.93
CA ASP A 169 -6.04 -7.27 -6.53
C ASP A 169 -6.07 -5.77 -6.27
N ALA A 170 -4.96 -5.22 -5.75
CA ALA A 170 -4.90 -3.82 -5.32
C ALA A 170 -5.28 -2.83 -6.43
N ARG A 171 -4.91 -3.13 -7.69
CA ARG A 171 -5.28 -2.28 -8.84
C ARG A 171 -6.78 -2.26 -9.05
N LEU A 172 -7.43 -3.43 -9.00
CA LEU A 172 -8.88 -3.54 -9.17
C LEU A 172 -9.64 -2.87 -8.04
N ILE A 173 -9.14 -2.96 -6.79
CA ILE A 173 -9.71 -2.26 -5.65
C ILE A 173 -9.63 -0.74 -5.83
N LEU A 174 -8.44 -0.21 -6.13
CA LEU A 174 -8.24 1.21 -6.33
C LEU A 174 -9.09 1.75 -7.48
N ALA A 175 -9.14 1.04 -8.61
CA ALA A 175 -9.98 1.41 -9.75
C ALA A 175 -11.47 1.44 -9.39
N ALA A 176 -11.96 0.45 -8.64
CA ALA A 176 -13.35 0.42 -8.19
C ALA A 176 -13.68 1.57 -7.24
N LEU A 177 -12.78 1.90 -6.29
CA LEU A 177 -12.93 3.04 -5.40
C LEU A 177 -12.95 4.37 -6.16
N ILE A 178 -12.01 4.58 -7.10
CA ILE A 178 -11.95 5.78 -7.93
C ILE A 178 -13.25 5.97 -8.71
N ALA A 179 -13.77 4.90 -9.33
CA ALA A 179 -15.03 4.96 -10.07
C ALA A 179 -16.21 5.30 -9.13
N GLN A 180 -16.29 4.63 -7.97
CA GLN A 180 -17.36 4.84 -7.00
C GLN A 180 -17.36 6.26 -6.42
N ILE A 181 -16.18 6.78 -6.08
CA ILE A 181 -16.00 8.13 -5.53
C ILE A 181 -16.24 9.19 -6.61
N GLY A 182 -15.67 8.99 -7.79
CA GLY A 182 -15.82 9.89 -8.94
C GLY A 182 -17.28 10.05 -9.38
N GLY A 183 -18.09 8.98 -9.27
CA GLY A 183 -19.52 9.03 -9.52
C GLY A 183 -20.32 9.88 -8.51
N ARG A 184 -19.78 10.13 -7.30
CA ARG A 184 -20.46 10.86 -6.22
C ARG A 184 -20.01 12.32 -6.09
N ARG A 185 -18.69 12.58 -6.21
CA ARG A 185 -18.11 13.94 -6.08
C ARG A 185 -17.79 14.59 -7.42
N GLY A 186 -17.88 13.85 -8.53
CA GLY A 186 -17.31 14.25 -9.82
C GLY A 186 -15.84 13.85 -9.94
N ALA A 187 -15.29 13.98 -11.15
CA ALA A 187 -13.93 13.57 -11.47
C ALA A 187 -12.84 14.60 -11.11
N GLY A 188 -13.21 15.74 -10.50
CA GLY A 188 -12.26 16.78 -10.12
C GLY A 188 -11.46 16.42 -8.86
N ASP A 189 -10.21 16.86 -8.82
CA ASP A 189 -9.33 16.60 -7.69
C ASP A 189 -9.70 17.47 -6.49
N ALA A 190 -9.49 16.94 -5.29
CA ALA A 190 -9.60 17.74 -4.09
C ALA A 190 -8.42 18.72 -4.00
N ASP A 191 -8.65 19.89 -3.39
CA ASP A 191 -7.57 20.81 -3.07
C ASP A 191 -6.68 20.18 -1.98
N ARG A 192 -5.41 19.97 -2.33
CA ARG A 192 -4.40 19.37 -1.47
C ARG A 192 -3.39 20.37 -0.92
N SER A 193 -3.55 21.66 -1.21
CA SER A 193 -2.60 22.71 -0.82
C SER A 193 -2.36 22.76 0.70
N ALA A 194 -3.43 22.63 1.50
CA ALA A 194 -3.33 22.61 2.95
C ALA A 194 -2.56 21.39 3.49
N VAL A 195 -2.85 20.20 2.96
CA VAL A 195 -2.18 18.94 3.35
C VAL A 195 -0.71 18.99 2.92
N ALA A 196 -0.43 19.41 1.69
CA ALA A 196 0.93 19.57 1.18
C ALA A 196 1.74 20.57 2.03
N ALA A 197 1.14 21.69 2.42
CA ALA A 197 1.80 22.66 3.30
C ALA A 197 2.11 22.08 4.69
N GLU A 198 1.20 21.28 5.27
CA GLU A 198 1.45 20.59 6.54
C GLU A 198 2.60 19.57 6.42
N ILE A 199 2.63 18.77 5.34
CA ILE A 199 3.71 17.82 5.05
C ILE A 199 5.05 18.56 4.97
N GLN A 200 5.13 19.60 4.14
CA GLN A 200 6.36 20.38 3.95
C GLN A 200 6.83 21.04 5.25
N ALA A 201 5.90 21.54 6.08
CA ALA A 201 6.25 22.15 7.37
C ALA A 201 6.88 21.12 8.33
N VAL A 202 6.31 19.91 8.42
CA VAL A 202 6.84 18.82 9.25
C VAL A 202 8.19 18.34 8.71
N GLU A 203 8.28 18.12 7.40
CA GLU A 203 9.50 17.67 6.73
C GLU A 203 10.64 18.67 6.93
N LYS A 204 10.41 19.97 6.66
CA LYS A 204 11.41 21.03 6.85
C LYS A 204 11.94 21.08 8.28
N SER A 205 11.04 21.00 9.26
CA SER A 205 11.41 20.99 10.69
C SER A 205 12.23 19.76 11.07
N TRP A 206 11.91 18.60 10.48
CA TRP A 206 12.65 17.36 10.69
C TRP A 206 14.02 17.40 10.01
N LEU A 207 14.09 17.73 8.73
CA LEU A 207 15.33 17.82 7.96
C LEU A 207 16.31 18.83 8.56
N ALA A 208 15.85 19.95 9.12
CA ALA A 208 16.71 20.90 9.83
C ALA A 208 17.53 20.25 10.96
N LYS A 209 17.01 19.19 11.61
CA LYS A 209 17.71 18.43 12.64
C LYS A 209 18.72 17.44 12.08
N TRP A 210 18.51 16.96 10.85
CA TRP A 210 19.35 15.95 10.19
C TRP A 210 20.40 16.55 9.26
N LEU A 211 20.15 17.73 8.70
CA LEU A 211 21.04 18.45 7.79
C LEU A 211 22.50 18.49 8.29
N PRO A 212 22.78 18.83 9.57
CA PRO A 212 24.15 18.82 10.07
C PRO A 212 24.88 17.47 9.95
N LYS A 213 24.14 16.35 9.99
CA LYS A 213 24.70 15.00 9.79
C LYS A 213 24.85 14.66 8.32
N LEU A 214 23.85 15.01 7.50
CA LEU A 214 23.80 14.70 6.06
C LEU A 214 24.85 15.48 5.26
N THR A 215 25.24 16.66 5.75
CA THR A 215 26.26 17.50 5.11
C THR A 215 27.56 17.55 5.92
N SER A 216 27.79 16.58 6.81
CA SER A 216 28.98 16.56 7.67
C SER A 216 30.24 16.20 6.87
N ASP A 217 31.30 17.00 7.03
CA ASP A 217 32.60 16.74 6.40
C ASP A 217 33.58 15.91 7.25
N GLN A 218 33.09 15.28 8.32
CA GLN A 218 33.95 14.63 9.32
C GLN A 218 34.71 13.40 8.80
N GLU A 219 35.87 13.16 9.42
CA GLU A 219 36.71 11.97 9.21
C GLU A 219 36.82 11.14 10.51
N PRO A 220 36.59 9.82 10.47
CA PRO A 220 36.15 9.03 9.31
C PRO A 220 34.69 9.33 8.90
N MET A 221 34.37 9.05 7.63
CA MET A 221 33.05 9.25 7.06
C MET A 221 31.97 8.46 7.82
N THR A 222 30.75 9.02 7.92
CA THR A 222 29.60 8.34 8.53
C THR A 222 28.63 7.82 7.47
N PRO A 223 27.76 6.84 7.79
CA PRO A 223 26.72 6.37 6.86
C PRO A 223 25.69 7.43 6.43
N TYR A 224 25.69 8.61 7.04
CA TYR A 224 24.77 9.70 6.71
C TYR A 224 25.30 10.60 5.57
N ARG A 225 26.56 10.44 5.17
CA ARG A 225 27.23 11.24 4.15
C ARG A 225 27.83 10.37 3.06
#